data_AF-A0A2E0UYS4-F1
#
_entry.id   AF-A0A2E0UYS4-F1
#
_cell.length_a   1.000
_cell.length_b   1.000
_cell.length_c   1.000
_cell.angle_alpha   90.00
_cell.angle_beta   90.00
_cell.angle_gamma   90.00
#
_symmetry.space_group_name_H-M   'P 1'
#
loop_
_entity.id
_entity.type
_entity.pdbx_description
1 polymer ?
#
loop_
_entity_poly.entity_id
_entity_poly.type
_entity_poly.pdbx_seq_one_letter_code
_entity_poly.pdbx_strand_id
1 'polypeptide(L)'
;MPVNQEPTVNVVTETFIPAEVIHRPTPTLTATIESVKSEPSQPEWFDFTNANYIRTLLIDQQGNLWTGGSGGAVYWNTTSGEYTKYTVDQGLPRNFITDIAETSDGAVWFSSCLGGVTRFDGKN
;
A
#
# COMPACT_ATOMS: atom_id res chain seq x y z
N MET A 1 -70.22 54.86 -37.09
CA MET A 1 -69.12 55.29 -36.20
C MET A 1 -68.90 54.20 -35.17
N PRO A 2 -67.72 53.55 -35.08
CA PRO A 2 -67.41 52.66 -33.98
C PRO A 2 -66.68 53.41 -32.86
N VAL A 3 -67.05 53.08 -31.62
CA VAL A 3 -66.44 53.59 -30.39
C VAL A 3 -65.20 52.74 -30.09
N ASN A 4 -64.02 53.35 -30.08
CA ASN A 4 -62.80 52.71 -29.61
C ASN A 4 -62.79 52.71 -28.08
N GLN A 5 -62.73 51.53 -27.47
CA GLN A 5 -62.53 51.39 -26.02
C GLN A 5 -61.05 51.62 -25.68
N GLU A 6 -60.78 52.39 -24.62
CA GLU A 6 -59.43 52.60 -24.09
C GLU A 6 -58.92 51.33 -23.37
N PRO A 7 -57.61 51.05 -23.41
CA PRO A 7 -57.05 49.88 -22.75
C PRO A 7 -56.98 50.08 -21.23
N THR A 8 -57.48 49.12 -20.47
CA THR A 8 -57.40 49.06 -19.01
C THR A 8 -55.98 48.70 -18.57
N VAL A 9 -55.32 49.57 -17.78
CA VAL A 9 -54.02 49.27 -17.15
C VAL A 9 -54.24 48.70 -15.76
N ASN A 10 -53.89 47.43 -15.56
CA ASN A 10 -53.91 46.82 -14.23
C ASN A 10 -52.60 47.14 -13.50
N VAL A 11 -52.68 47.98 -12.46
CA VAL A 11 -51.54 48.24 -11.57
C VAL A 11 -51.46 47.09 -10.56
N VAL A 12 -50.45 46.23 -10.69
CA VAL A 12 -50.15 45.20 -9.70
C VAL A 12 -49.28 45.85 -8.62
N THR A 13 -49.81 46.02 -7.42
CA THR A 13 -49.01 46.46 -6.27
C THR A 13 -48.24 45.27 -5.73
N GLU A 14 -46.92 45.25 -5.91
CA GLU A 14 -46.06 44.29 -5.22
C GLU A 14 -45.88 44.73 -3.76
N THR A 15 -46.34 43.90 -2.83
CA THR A 15 -46.07 44.07 -1.40
C THR A 15 -44.61 43.71 -1.14
N PHE A 16 -43.79 44.70 -0.77
CA PHE A 16 -42.39 44.48 -0.40
C PHE A 16 -42.32 43.79 0.98
N ILE A 17 -41.90 42.53 1.02
CA ILE A 17 -41.62 41.81 2.28
C ILE A 17 -40.17 42.11 2.67
N PRO A 18 -39.87 42.71 3.84
CA PRO A 18 -38.50 42.95 4.24
C PRO A 18 -37.79 41.62 4.52
N ALA A 19 -36.53 41.52 4.10
CA ALA A 19 -35.72 40.31 4.23
C ALA A 19 -35.63 39.86 5.70
N GLU A 20 -36.19 38.69 6.00
CA GLU A 20 -36.00 38.01 7.28
C GLU A 20 -34.54 37.54 7.36
N VAL A 21 -33.84 37.87 8.45
CA VAL A 21 -32.49 37.36 8.72
C VAL A 21 -32.61 35.88 9.08
N ILE A 22 -32.64 35.02 8.07
CA ILE A 22 -32.53 33.57 8.22
C ILE A 22 -31.16 33.24 8.80
N HIS A 23 -31.10 33.00 10.11
CA HIS A 23 -29.98 32.32 10.75
C HIS A 23 -29.89 30.92 10.13
N ARG A 24 -29.05 30.76 9.10
CA ARG A 24 -28.69 29.43 8.59
C ARG A 24 -27.97 28.71 9.73
N PRO A 25 -28.43 27.53 10.18
CA PRO A 25 -27.64 26.75 11.12
C PRO A 25 -26.29 26.44 10.48
N THR A 26 -25.20 26.79 11.16
CA THR A 26 -23.85 26.39 10.75
C THR A 26 -23.82 24.86 10.69
N PRO A 27 -23.47 24.23 9.56
CA PRO A 27 -23.28 22.80 9.54
C PRO A 27 -22.07 22.46 10.42
N THR A 28 -22.34 21.96 11.62
CA THR A 28 -21.30 21.38 12.46
C THR A 28 -20.92 20.05 11.83
N LEU A 29 -19.79 20.03 11.13
CA LEU A 29 -19.16 18.79 10.68
C LEU A 29 -18.59 18.08 11.92
N THR A 30 -19.37 17.18 12.51
CA THR A 30 -18.85 16.22 13.48
C THR A 30 -18.15 15.12 12.70
N ALA A 31 -16.86 15.30 12.43
CA ALA A 31 -16.02 14.19 12.01
C ALA A 31 -15.87 13.25 13.21
N THR A 32 -16.48 12.06 13.14
CA THR A 32 -16.10 10.96 14.02
C THR A 32 -14.66 10.63 13.68
N ILE A 33 -13.72 10.96 14.57
CA ILE A 33 -12.34 10.51 14.43
C ILE A 33 -12.38 9.01 14.69
N GLU A 34 -12.44 8.20 13.64
CA GLU A 34 -12.09 6.78 13.73
C GLU A 34 -10.69 6.71 14.32
N SER A 35 -10.53 5.92 15.39
CA SER A 35 -9.32 5.85 16.21
C SER A 35 -8.07 5.87 15.34
N VAL A 36 -7.32 6.98 15.38
CA VAL A 36 -5.96 7.00 14.87
C VAL A 36 -5.23 5.93 15.66
N LYS A 37 -4.83 4.83 15.01
CA LYS A 37 -3.97 3.82 15.64
C LYS A 37 -2.79 4.60 16.19
N SER A 38 -2.68 4.68 17.51
CA SER A 38 -1.54 5.31 18.14
C SER A 38 -0.30 4.60 17.62
N GLU A 39 0.64 5.36 17.06
CA GLU A 39 1.98 4.86 16.76
C GLU A 39 2.48 4.09 18.00
N PRO A 40 2.93 2.84 17.85
CA PRO A 40 3.38 2.06 18.99
C PRO A 40 4.48 2.86 19.69
N SER A 41 4.35 2.96 21.02
CA SER A 41 5.23 3.80 21.84
C SER A 41 6.69 3.36 21.80
N GLN A 42 6.97 2.20 21.20
CA GLN A 42 8.28 1.61 20.93
C GLN A 42 8.22 0.85 19.59
N PRO A 43 9.31 0.80 18.81
CA PRO A 43 9.35 -0.03 17.60
C PRO A 43 9.14 -1.50 17.96
N GLU A 44 8.16 -2.15 17.32
CA GLU A 44 8.00 -3.60 17.39
C GLU A 44 9.05 -4.24 16.47
N TRP A 45 9.93 -5.07 17.06
CA TRP A 45 10.91 -5.85 16.31
C TRP A 45 10.24 -7.12 15.78
N PHE A 46 10.32 -7.36 14.48
CA PHE A 46 9.78 -8.56 13.83
C PHE A 46 10.89 -9.38 13.20
N ASP A 47 10.82 -10.70 13.36
CA ASP A 47 11.67 -11.64 12.65
C ASP A 47 10.97 -12.15 11.39
N PHE A 48 11.48 -11.75 10.24
CA PHE A 48 10.98 -12.20 8.94
C PHE A 48 11.78 -13.38 8.38
N THR A 49 12.86 -13.76 9.07
CA THR A 49 13.76 -14.80 8.61
C THR A 49 13.24 -16.19 8.96
N ASN A 50 13.93 -17.23 8.50
CA ASN A 50 13.58 -18.62 8.80
C ASN A 50 14.53 -19.26 9.82
N ALA A 51 15.56 -18.55 10.28
CA ALA A 51 16.51 -19.03 11.27
C ALA A 51 17.36 -17.88 11.84
N ASN A 52 17.88 -18.08 13.04
CA ASN A 52 18.69 -17.09 13.77
C ASN A 52 20.11 -16.87 13.21
N TYR A 53 20.47 -17.53 12.10
CA TYR A 53 21.76 -17.36 11.45
C TYR A 53 21.59 -16.98 9.99
N ILE A 54 21.77 -15.67 9.73
CA ILE A 54 21.79 -15.09 8.40
C ILE A 54 23.24 -14.92 7.97
N ARG A 55 23.55 -15.40 6.77
CA ARG A 55 24.91 -15.43 6.21
C ARG A 55 25.09 -14.44 5.06
N THR A 56 24.03 -14.15 4.32
CA THR A 56 24.09 -13.33 3.12
C THR A 56 22.81 -12.52 2.95
N LEU A 57 22.96 -11.34 2.35
CA LEU A 57 21.89 -10.41 2.02
C LEU A 57 22.15 -9.88 0.60
N LEU A 58 21.10 -9.70 -0.18
CA LEU A 58 21.16 -9.08 -1.50
C LEU A 58 19.94 -8.18 -1.66
N ILE A 59 20.17 -6.92 -2.03
CA ILE A 59 19.11 -6.07 -2.58
C ILE A 59 19.11 -6.28 -4.09
N ASP A 60 18.00 -6.76 -4.64
CA ASP A 60 17.89 -6.99 -6.08
C ASP A 60 17.70 -5.68 -6.87
N GLN A 61 17.76 -5.77 -8.19
CA GLN A 61 17.60 -4.64 -9.11
C GLN A 61 16.22 -3.95 -9.00
N GLN A 62 15.23 -4.59 -8.38
CA GLN A 62 13.90 -4.02 -8.14
C GLN A 62 13.78 -3.40 -6.72
N GLY A 63 14.85 -3.46 -5.91
CA GLY A 63 14.89 -2.90 -4.56
C GLY A 63 14.30 -3.82 -3.48
N ASN A 64 14.06 -5.10 -3.79
CA ASN A 64 13.58 -6.09 -2.84
C ASN A 64 14.75 -6.78 -2.14
N LEU A 65 14.51 -7.30 -0.94
CA LEU A 65 15.55 -7.91 -0.12
C LEU A 65 15.49 -9.44 -0.22
N TRP A 66 16.60 -10.03 -0.59
CA TRP A 66 16.89 -11.44 -0.40
C TRP A 66 17.76 -11.64 0.83
N THR A 67 17.45 -12.66 1.62
CA THR A 67 18.28 -13.11 2.74
C THR A 67 18.54 -14.61 2.61
N GLY A 68 19.73 -15.05 3.01
CA GLY A 68 20.10 -16.46 3.00
C GLY A 68 20.82 -16.84 4.29
N GLY A 69 20.53 -18.03 4.81
CA GLY A 69 21.07 -18.49 6.09
C GLY A 69 20.91 -20.00 6.29
N SER A 70 20.88 -20.44 7.54
CA SER A 70 20.68 -21.87 7.87
C SER A 70 19.25 -22.37 7.62
N GLY A 71 18.28 -21.46 7.53
CA GLY A 71 16.85 -21.77 7.36
C GLY A 71 16.34 -21.71 5.92
N GLY A 72 17.21 -21.53 4.92
CA GLY A 72 16.82 -21.33 3.53
C GLY A 72 17.03 -19.89 3.07
N ALA A 73 16.25 -19.48 2.06
CA ALA A 73 16.21 -18.12 1.55
C ALA A 73 14.88 -17.45 1.90
N VAL A 74 14.90 -16.15 2.14
CA VAL A 74 13.69 -15.32 2.29
C VAL A 74 13.77 -14.17 1.30
N TYR A 75 12.72 -14.01 0.51
CA TYR A 75 12.48 -12.85 -0.34
C TYR A 75 11.51 -11.90 0.34
N TRP A 76 11.81 -10.62 0.38
CA TRP A 76 10.97 -9.59 0.95
C TRP A 76 10.72 -8.48 -0.05
N ASN A 77 9.45 -8.31 -0.44
CA ASN A 77 9.01 -7.17 -1.21
C ASN A 77 8.96 -5.95 -0.29
N THR A 78 9.91 -5.03 -0.48
CA THR A 78 10.07 -3.86 0.38
C THR A 78 8.98 -2.82 0.20
N THR A 79 8.21 -2.89 -0.90
CA THR A 79 7.09 -1.98 -1.18
C THR A 79 5.78 -2.48 -0.57
N SER A 80 5.44 -3.77 -0.73
CA SER A 80 4.21 -4.34 -0.15
C SER A 80 4.37 -4.80 1.29
N GLY A 81 5.60 -5.04 1.74
CA GLY A 81 5.90 -5.65 3.03
C GLY A 81 5.74 -7.17 3.06
N GLU A 82 5.31 -7.80 1.96
CA GLU A 82 5.12 -9.24 1.86
C GLU A 82 6.44 -9.98 1.72
N TYR A 83 6.57 -11.12 2.41
CA TYR A 83 7.75 -11.98 2.31
C TYR A 83 7.37 -13.41 1.92
N THR A 84 8.30 -14.09 1.25
CA THR A 84 8.18 -15.49 0.84
C THR A 84 9.40 -16.27 1.30
N LYS A 85 9.18 -17.45 1.87
CA LYS A 85 10.23 -18.34 2.36
C LYS A 85 10.45 -19.47 1.36
N TYR A 86 11.72 -19.72 1.04
CA TYR A 86 12.16 -20.82 0.20
C TYR A 86 13.01 -21.76 1.03
N THR A 87 12.57 -23.01 1.10
CA THR A 87 13.30 -24.13 1.74
C THR A 87 13.36 -25.31 0.76
N VAL A 88 13.88 -26.45 1.22
CA VAL A 88 13.84 -27.70 0.46
C VAL A 88 12.42 -28.10 0.03
N ASP A 89 11.42 -27.78 0.84
CA ASP A 89 10.02 -28.09 0.54
C ASP A 89 9.46 -27.20 -0.58
N GLN A 90 10.13 -26.08 -0.89
CA GLN A 90 9.80 -25.16 -1.98
C GLN A 90 10.79 -25.26 -3.15
N GLY A 91 11.63 -26.31 -3.17
CA GLY A 91 12.50 -26.62 -4.31
C GLY A 91 13.97 -26.22 -4.18
N LEU A 92 14.41 -25.65 -3.05
CA LEU A 92 15.84 -25.49 -2.82
C LEU A 92 16.52 -26.86 -2.66
N PRO A 93 17.73 -27.09 -3.20
CA PRO A 93 18.43 -28.35 -2.96
C PRO A 93 18.87 -28.53 -1.50
N ARG A 94 19.17 -27.43 -0.81
CA ARG A 94 19.57 -27.38 0.60
C ARG A 94 19.14 -26.06 1.24
N ASN A 95 18.82 -26.12 2.54
CA ASN A 95 18.45 -24.94 3.31
C ASN A 95 19.65 -24.06 3.68
N PHE A 96 20.88 -24.59 3.73
CA PHE A 96 22.01 -23.79 4.17
C PHE A 96 22.59 -22.95 3.03
N ILE A 97 22.02 -21.76 2.83
CA ILE A 97 22.43 -20.82 1.79
C ILE A 97 23.69 -20.10 2.22
N THR A 98 24.71 -20.18 1.38
CA THR A 98 26.00 -19.54 1.60
C THR A 98 26.08 -18.17 0.96
N ASP A 99 25.53 -18.00 -0.25
CA ASP A 99 25.58 -16.72 -0.95
C ASP A 99 24.43 -16.57 -1.94
N ILE A 100 24.10 -15.33 -2.28
CA ILE A 100 23.05 -14.96 -3.23
C ILE A 100 23.61 -13.94 -4.22
N ALA A 101 23.39 -14.17 -5.51
CA ALA A 101 23.79 -13.25 -6.56
C ALA A 101 22.68 -13.09 -7.60
N GLU A 102 22.44 -11.87 -8.06
CA GLU A 102 21.52 -11.59 -9.17
C GLU A 102 22.33 -11.31 -10.44
N THR A 103 21.90 -11.90 -11.55
CA THR A 103 22.44 -11.61 -12.88
C THR A 103 21.71 -10.45 -13.55
N SER A 104 22.34 -9.85 -14.57
CA SER A 104 21.77 -8.68 -15.28
C SER A 104 20.42 -8.93 -15.97
N ASP A 105 20.05 -10.20 -16.19
CA ASP A 105 18.74 -10.62 -16.69
C ASP A 105 17.67 -10.76 -15.58
N GLY A 106 18.02 -10.45 -14.33
CA GLY A 106 17.15 -10.56 -13.15
C GLY A 106 17.05 -11.96 -12.54
N ALA A 107 17.82 -12.94 -13.04
CA ALA A 107 17.82 -14.26 -12.43
C ALA A 107 18.62 -14.27 -11.12
N VAL A 108 18.10 -14.97 -10.12
CA VAL A 108 18.74 -15.05 -8.79
C VAL A 108 19.38 -16.42 -8.63
N TRP A 109 20.63 -16.42 -8.19
CA TRP A 109 21.44 -17.61 -7.97
C TRP A 109 21.72 -17.78 -6.48
N PHE A 110 21.54 -19.00 -6.00
CA PHE A 110 21.80 -19.39 -4.62
C PHE A 110 22.94 -20.40 -4.60
N SER A 111 24.00 -20.12 -3.84
CA SER A 111 24.97 -21.15 -3.46
C SER A 111 24.56 -21.76 -2.12
N SER A 112 24.75 -23.07 -1.99
CA SER A 112 24.39 -23.80 -0.77
C SER A 112 25.50 -24.76 -0.36
N CYS A 113 25.69 -24.89 0.96
CA CYS A 113 26.67 -25.82 1.50
C CYS A 113 26.28 -27.26 1.12
N LEU A 114 27.18 -27.96 0.41
CA LEU A 114 26.98 -29.33 -0.10
C LEU A 114 25.80 -29.51 -1.07
N GLY A 115 25.13 -28.43 -1.50
CA GLY A 115 24.05 -28.47 -2.49
C GLY A 115 24.41 -27.83 -3.83
N GLY A 116 25.59 -27.20 -3.93
CA GLY A 116 26.04 -26.54 -5.14
C GLY A 116 25.30 -25.22 -5.38
N VAL A 117 25.07 -24.90 -6.65
CA VAL A 117 24.50 -23.61 -7.09
C VAL A 117 23.17 -23.85 -7.82
N THR A 118 22.14 -23.09 -7.47
CA THR A 118 20.78 -23.19 -8.03
C THR A 118 20.32 -21.85 -8.57
N ARG A 119 19.62 -21.84 -9.70
CA ARG A 119 19.02 -20.64 -10.31
C ARG A 119 17.52 -20.60 -10.03
N PHE A 120 17.01 -19.43 -9.69
CA PHE A 120 15.61 -19.09 -9.57
C PHE A 120 15.26 -18.04 -10.62
N ASP A 121 14.18 -18.29 -11.36
CA ASP A 121 13.72 -17.45 -12.47
C ASP A 121 12.46 -16.63 -12.13
N GLY A 122 12.02 -16.66 -10.88
CA GLY A 122 10.84 -15.91 -10.43
C GLY A 122 9.50 -16.49 -10.88
N LYS A 123 9.47 -17.68 -11.48
CA LYS A 123 8.23 -18.31 -11.98
C LYS A 123 8.10 -19.73 -11.45
N ASN A 124 7.00 -19.98 -10.73
CA ASN A 124 6.47 -21.33 -10.55
C ASN A 124 5.48 -21.63 -11.68
#